data_AF-A0A804I6H7-F1
#
_entry.id   AF-A0A804I6H7-F1
#
_cell.length_a   1.000
_cell.length_b   1.000
_cell.length_c   1.000
_cell.angle_alpha   90.00
_cell.angle_beta   90.00
_cell.angle_gamma   90.00
#
_symmetry.space_group_name_H-M   'P 1'
#
loop_
_entity.id
_entity.type
_entity.pdbx_description
1 polymer ?
#
loop_
_entity_poly.entity_id
_entity_poly.type
_entity_poly.pdbx_seq_one_letter_code
_entity_poly.pdbx_strand_id
1 'polypeptide(L)'
;MSCNGCRVLRKGCSDGCTIRPCLQWIKSPEAQANATLFLAKFYGRAGLLNLMDAGPQNLRPAIFRSLLYEACGRIINPIYGAAGLLCSGTW
;
A
#
# COMPACT_ATOMS: atom_id res chain seq x y z
N MET A 1 -15.24 11.89 8.93
CA MET A 1 -13.89 12.35 8.53
C MET A 1 -13.26 11.38 7.54
N SER A 2 -12.61 11.87 6.47
CA SER A 2 -11.91 11.03 5.47
C SER A 2 -10.58 10.51 5.99
N CYS A 3 -10.18 9.28 5.65
CA CYS A 3 -8.85 8.77 6.01
C CYS A 3 -7.74 9.41 5.16
N ASN A 4 -6.49 9.39 5.67
CA ASN A 4 -5.36 10.05 5.00
C ASN A 4 -5.08 9.49 3.59
N GLY A 5 -5.29 8.20 3.37
CA GLY A 5 -5.14 7.58 2.05
C GLY A 5 -6.23 8.00 1.05
N CYS A 6 -7.50 8.05 1.46
CA CYS A 6 -8.56 8.59 0.60
C CYS A 6 -8.32 10.06 0.25
N ARG A 7 -7.87 10.85 1.24
CA ARG A 7 -7.56 12.27 1.07
C ARG A 7 -6.46 12.49 0.04
N VAL A 8 -5.33 11.77 0.13
CA VAL A 8 -4.22 11.94 -0.82
C VAL A 8 -4.57 11.46 -2.23
N LEU A 9 -5.44 10.47 -2.36
CA LEU A 9 -5.92 9.97 -3.66
C LEU A 9 -7.10 10.75 -4.23
N ARG A 10 -7.57 11.80 -3.55
CA ARG A 10 -8.79 12.55 -3.90
C ARG A 10 -9.98 11.60 -4.15
N LYS A 11 -10.10 10.54 -3.33
CA LYS A 11 -11.16 9.52 -3.37
C LYS A 11 -12.18 9.80 -2.27
N GLY A 12 -13.47 9.65 -2.58
CA GLY A 12 -14.52 9.64 -1.55
C GLY A 12 -14.27 8.57 -0.48
N CYS A 13 -14.48 8.93 0.78
CA CYS A 13 -14.33 8.03 1.93
C CYS A 13 -15.68 7.86 2.63
N SER A 14 -16.22 6.64 2.57
CA SER A 14 -17.41 6.20 3.30
C SER A 14 -17.04 5.35 4.52
N ASP A 15 -18.03 4.87 5.26
CA ASP A 15 -17.84 3.96 6.40
C ASP A 15 -17.24 2.61 5.96
N GLY A 16 -17.62 2.12 4.78
CA GLY A 16 -17.04 0.93 4.13
C GLY A 16 -15.69 1.16 3.43
N CYS A 17 -14.87 2.11 3.88
CA CYS A 17 -13.62 2.45 3.19
C CYS A 17 -12.59 1.31 3.23
N THR A 18 -12.21 0.80 2.05
CA THR A 18 -11.14 -0.21 1.87
C THR A 18 -9.77 0.22 2.43
N ILE A 19 -9.42 1.51 2.30
CA ILE A 19 -8.08 2.02 2.65
C ILE A 19 -7.92 2.26 4.16
N ARG A 20 -8.98 2.71 4.84
CA ARG A 20 -8.94 3.11 6.26
C ARG A 20 -8.30 2.06 7.19
N PRO A 21 -8.74 0.78 7.20
CA PRO A 21 -8.16 -0.23 8.08
C PRO A 21 -6.69 -0.54 7.73
N CYS A 22 -6.29 -0.35 6.47
CA CYS A 22 -4.91 -0.59 6.03
C CYS A 22 -3.89 0.41 6.59
N LEU A 23 -4.35 1.54 7.12
CA LEU A 23 -3.49 2.64 7.58
C LEU A 23 -3.28 2.67 9.09
N GLN A 24 -4.10 1.94 9.87
CA GLN A 24 -4.13 2.06 11.34
C GLN A 24 -2.80 1.73 12.04
N TRP A 25 -1.94 0.92 11.41
CA TRP A 25 -0.63 0.54 11.96
C TRP A 25 0.45 1.61 11.73
N ILE A 26 0.21 2.58 10.84
CA ILE A 26 1.14 3.68 10.56
C ILE A 26 0.79 4.86 11.48
N LYS A 27 1.74 5.27 12.33
CA LYS A 27 1.49 6.25 13.40
C LYS A 27 1.23 7.67 12.88
N SER A 28 1.99 8.14 11.90
CA SER A 28 1.88 9.53 11.40
C SER A 28 0.85 9.64 10.26
N PRO A 29 -0.05 10.64 10.30
CA PRO A 29 -0.94 10.97 9.18
C PRO A 29 -0.21 11.23 7.86
N GLU A 30 0.95 11.88 7.91
CA GLU A 30 1.81 12.16 6.76
C GLU A 30 2.38 10.87 6.19
N ALA A 31 2.88 9.97 7.05
CA ALA A 31 3.37 8.66 6.64
C ALA A 31 2.26 7.81 6.00
N GLN A 32 1.03 7.87 6.52
CA GLN A 32 -0.13 7.19 5.92
C GLN A 32 -0.42 7.71 4.51
N ALA A 33 -0.41 9.02 4.32
CA ALA A 33 -0.61 9.64 3.01
C ALA A 33 0.52 9.29 2.04
N ASN A 34 1.77 9.38 2.48
CA ASN A 34 2.94 9.08 1.65
C ASN A 34 2.97 7.61 1.21
N ALA A 35 2.72 6.67 2.11
CA ALA A 35 2.66 5.25 1.77
C ALA A 35 1.55 4.97 0.73
N THR A 36 0.37 5.56 0.93
CA THR A 36 -0.74 5.39 -0.02
C THR A 36 -0.43 6.00 -1.39
N LEU A 37 0.14 7.21 -1.41
CA LEU A 37 0.49 7.90 -2.66
C LEU A 37 1.60 7.17 -3.40
N PHE A 38 2.62 6.70 -2.69
CA PHE A 38 3.70 5.91 -3.26
C PHE A 38 3.16 4.65 -3.95
N LEU A 39 2.34 3.87 -3.25
CA LEU A 39 1.72 2.68 -3.82
C LEU A 39 0.83 2.97 -5.03
N ALA A 40 0.05 4.06 -4.99
CA ALA A 40 -0.81 4.44 -6.09
C ALA A 40 -0.02 4.94 -7.31
N LYS A 41 1.17 5.53 -7.10
CA LYS A 41 2.09 5.88 -8.19
C LYS A 41 2.77 4.63 -8.76
N PHE A 42 3.14 3.67 -7.90
CA PHE A 42 3.87 2.47 -8.29
C PHE A 42 2.99 1.46 -9.04
N TYR A 43 1.83 1.09 -8.48
CA TYR A 43 0.91 0.11 -9.07
C TYR A 43 -0.21 0.74 -9.92
N GLY A 44 -0.28 2.08 -9.95
CA GLY A 44 -1.44 2.80 -10.47
C GLY A 44 -2.61 2.81 -9.47
N ARG A 45 -3.41 3.88 -9.50
CA ARG A 45 -4.55 4.06 -8.57
C ARG A 45 -5.56 2.90 -8.65
N ALA A 46 -5.97 2.52 -9.86
CA ALA A 46 -6.91 1.42 -10.06
C ALA A 46 -6.29 0.07 -9.67
N GLY A 47 -5.03 -0.15 -10.06
CA GLY A 47 -4.28 -1.37 -9.71
C GLY A 47 -4.17 -1.57 -8.20
N LEU A 48 -3.79 -0.53 -7.45
CA LEU A 48 -3.72 -0.58 -5.99
C LEU A 48 -5.07 -0.97 -5.36
N LEU A 49 -6.17 -0.34 -5.79
CA LEU A 49 -7.50 -0.65 -5.24
C LEU A 49 -7.91 -2.09 -5.57
N ASN A 50 -7.75 -2.51 -6.83
CA ASN A 50 -8.08 -3.87 -7.26
C ASN A 50 -7.27 -4.93 -6.51
N LEU A 51 -5.97 -4.70 -6.29
CA LEU A 51 -5.12 -5.63 -5.54
C LEU A 51 -5.53 -5.74 -4.07
N MET A 52 -5.92 -4.64 -3.43
CA MET A 52 -6.48 -4.70 -2.07
C MET A 52 -7.83 -5.42 -2.04
N ASP A 53 -8.70 -5.17 -3.01
CA ASP A 53 -10.04 -5.75 -3.07
C ASP A 53 -10.05 -7.22 -3.54
N ALA A 54 -8.94 -7.72 -4.11
CA ALA A 54 -8.78 -9.13 -4.50
C ALA A 54 -8.78 -10.10 -3.32
N GLY A 55 -8.52 -9.62 -2.10
CA GLY A 55 -8.52 -10.43 -0.89
C GLY A 55 -9.74 -10.18 0.02
N PRO A 56 -10.06 -11.14 0.91
CA PRO A 56 -11.01 -10.96 2.00
C PRO A 56 -10.73 -9.70 2.83
N GLN A 57 -11.78 -9.05 3.33
CA GLN A 57 -11.68 -7.76 4.02
C GLN A 57 -10.70 -7.75 5.20
N ASN A 58 -10.62 -8.85 5.95
CA ASN A 58 -9.70 -9.01 7.08
C ASN A 58 -8.22 -9.08 6.67
N LEU A 59 -7.92 -9.45 5.42
CA LEU A 59 -6.54 -9.54 4.90
C LEU A 59 -6.05 -8.26 4.23
N ARG A 60 -6.94 -7.30 3.91
CA ARG A 60 -6.58 -6.05 3.23
C ARG A 60 -5.44 -5.27 3.90
N PRO A 61 -5.38 -5.14 5.25
CA PRO A 61 -4.25 -4.49 5.89
C PRO A 61 -2.93 -5.22 5.67
N ALA A 62 -2.95 -6.56 5.63
CA ALA A 62 -1.76 -7.36 5.33
C ALA A 62 -1.36 -7.22 3.86
N ILE A 63 -2.33 -7.26 2.92
CA ILE A 63 -2.09 -7.04 1.49
C ILE A 63 -1.43 -5.68 1.25
N PHE A 64 -1.97 -4.61 1.85
CA PHE A 64 -1.37 -3.27 1.72
C PHE A 64 0.09 -3.23 2.22
N ARG A 65 0.39 -3.90 3.34
CA ARG A 65 1.77 -4.03 3.86
C ARG A 65 2.67 -4.79 2.91
N SER A 66 2.21 -5.92 2.37
CA SER A 66 2.96 -6.71 1.39
C SER A 66 3.24 -5.92 0.11
N LEU A 67 2.26 -5.19 -0.41
CA LEU A 67 2.44 -4.31 -1.57
C LEU A 67 3.47 -3.20 -1.29
N LEU A 68 3.43 -2.61 -0.09
CA LEU A 68 4.41 -1.59 0.31
C LEU A 68 5.82 -2.17 0.35
N TYR A 69 5.97 -3.37 0.91
CA TYR A 69 7.25 -4.06 1.00
C TYR A 69 7.83 -4.40 -0.38
N GLU A 70 7.02 -4.97 -1.27
CA GLU A 70 7.40 -5.28 -2.65
C GLU A 70 7.78 -4.04 -3.46
N ALA A 71 6.98 -2.98 -3.38
CA ALA A 71 7.26 -1.73 -4.08
C ALA A 71 8.55 -1.09 -3.56
N CYS A 72 8.76 -1.01 -2.24
CA CYS A 72 10.01 -0.53 -1.67
C CYS A 72 11.21 -1.37 -2.11
N GLY A 73 11.07 -2.69 -2.11
CA GLY A 73 12.10 -3.62 -2.59
C GLY A 73 12.51 -3.34 -4.02
N ARG A 74 11.55 -3.12 -4.92
CA ARG A 74 11.83 -2.79 -6.33
C ARG A 74 12.46 -1.42 -6.53
N ILE A 75 12.27 -0.47 -5.59
CA ILE A 75 13.00 0.81 -5.64
C ILE A 75 14.48 0.61 -5.29
N ILE A 76 14.78 -0.31 -4.37
CA ILE A 76 16.17 -0.60 -3.95
C ILE A 76 16.86 -1.50 -4.99
N ASN A 77 16.19 -2.56 -5.43
CA ASN A 77 16.66 -3.47 -6.47
C ASN A 77 15.63 -3.59 -7.59
N PRO A 78 15.79 -2.82 -8.66
CA PRO A 78 14.83 -2.79 -9.75
C PRO A 78 14.78 -4.09 -10.57
N ILE A 79 15.80 -4.95 -10.46
CA ILE A 79 15.86 -6.22 -11.21
C ILE A 79 15.06 -7.30 -10.45
N TYR A 80 15.37 -7.51 -9.17
CA TYR A 80 14.85 -8.66 -8.41
C TYR A 80 13.84 -8.27 -7.32
N GLY A 81 13.78 -7.01 -6.89
CA GLY A 81 12.87 -6.57 -5.82
C GLY A 81 13.02 -7.40 -4.54
N ALA A 82 11.91 -7.76 -3.90
CA ALA A 82 11.93 -8.58 -2.70
C ALA A 82 12.44 -10.01 -2.92
N ALA A 83 12.43 -10.52 -4.16
CA ALA A 83 13.04 -11.82 -4.47
C ALA A 83 14.58 -11.76 -4.34
N GLY A 84 15.20 -10.60 -4.54
CA GLY A 84 16.63 -10.41 -4.28
C GLY A 84 16.96 -10.71 -2.81
N LEU A 85 16.18 -10.12 -1.89
CA LEU A 85 16.36 -10.37 -0.46
C LEU A 85 16.21 -11.85 -0.11
N LEU A 86 15.22 -12.54 -0.69
CA LEU A 86 14.96 -13.95 -0.40
C LEU A 86 16.03 -14.90 -0.98
N CYS A 87 16.53 -14.61 -2.18
CA CYS A 87 17.44 -15.50 -2.89
C CYS A 87 18.92 -15.25 -2.56
N SER A 88 19.32 -14.01 -2.32
CA SER A 88 20.72 -13.63 -2.07
C SER A 88 20.97 -12.91 -0.75
N GLY A 89 19.94 -12.69 0.07
CA GLY A 89 20.07 -11.98 1.35
C GLY A 89 20.32 -10.48 1.20
N THR A 90 20.26 -9.95 -0.02
CA THR A 90 20.51 -8.55 -0.35
C THR A 90 19.30 -8.00 -1.08
N TRP A 91 18.85 -6.81 -0.69
CA TRP A 91 17.84 -6.11 -1.47
C TRP A 91 18.31 -5.94 -2.89
#